data_AF-A0A845DKB8-F1
#
_entry.id   AF-A0A845DKB8-F1
#
_cell.length_a   1.000
_cell.length_b   1.000
_cell.length_c   1.000
_cell.angle_alpha   90.00
_cell.angle_beta   90.00
_cell.angle_gamma   90.00
#
_symmetry.space_group_name_H-M   'P 1'
#
loop_
_entity.id
_entity.type
_entity.pdbx_description
1 polymer ?
#
loop_
_entity_poly.entity_id
_entity_poly.type
_entity_poly.pdbx_seq_one_letter_code
_entity_poly.pdbx_strand_id
1 'polypeptide(L)'
;MPYLAMGSPAARVLGMHGPSVLAILTRAWLPCVVVAFAAAAAVGMPAVWATLVVLGLALTAWLQRHVALIPASVLHSLVVVAAPWFMGLTLFGLDPWNGLYWALILLWTLHVWCANSSLDNPGALGGLAGMAVAQAGIALLLIFGRAPLALAVLCILWLATWVAVYRGQPLQNIQASWTAALLVSAAAM
;
A
#
# COMPACT_ATOMS: atom_id res chain seq x y z
N MET A 1 -15.76 30.84 27.62
CA MET A 1 -16.07 29.46 27.16
C MET A 1 -14.78 28.64 27.14
N PRO A 2 -14.51 27.76 28.13
CA PRO A 2 -13.26 26.99 28.21
C PRO A 2 -13.00 26.10 26.99
N TYR A 3 -14.04 25.71 26.25
CA TYR A 3 -13.93 24.96 25.00
C TYR A 3 -13.42 25.80 23.81
N LEU A 4 -13.38 27.13 23.89
CA LEU A 4 -12.75 28.01 22.88
C LEU A 4 -11.36 28.49 23.31
N ALA A 5 -10.83 27.96 24.42
CA ALA A 5 -9.48 28.28 24.85
C ALA A 5 -8.46 27.86 23.78
N MET A 6 -7.41 28.66 23.64
CA MET A 6 -6.32 28.37 22.71
C MET A 6 -5.75 26.97 22.97
N GLY A 7 -5.72 26.13 21.94
CA GLY A 7 -5.29 24.71 22.01
C GLY A 7 -6.39 23.67 22.18
N SER A 8 -7.65 24.07 22.43
CA SER A 8 -8.77 23.14 22.56
C SER A 8 -9.08 22.39 21.24
N PRO A 9 -9.69 21.19 21.29
CA PRO A 9 -10.13 20.48 20.09
C PRO A 9 -11.11 21.29 19.24
N ALA A 10 -12.02 22.04 19.87
CA ALA A 10 -12.99 22.88 19.17
C ALA A 10 -12.30 24.05 18.45
N ALA A 11 -11.29 24.66 19.07
CA ALA A 11 -10.48 25.72 18.45
C ALA A 11 -9.72 25.21 17.21
N ARG A 12 -9.28 23.94 17.19
CA ARG A 12 -8.67 23.29 16.02
C ARG A 12 -9.67 22.99 14.90
N VAL A 13 -10.86 22.50 15.23
CA VAL A 13 -11.93 22.27 14.23
C VAL A 13 -12.32 23.57 13.54
N LEU A 14 -12.40 24.65 14.31
CA LEU A 14 -12.74 25.99 13.83
C LEU A 14 -11.56 26.75 13.18
N GLY A 15 -10.33 26.24 13.29
CA GLY A 15 -9.15 26.82 12.63
C GLY A 15 -8.57 28.06 13.29
N MET A 16 -8.73 28.20 14.61
CA MET A 16 -8.22 29.38 15.32
C MET A 16 -6.68 29.46 15.34
N HIS A 17 -5.96 28.37 15.03
CA HIS A 17 -4.47 28.27 15.11
C HIS A 17 -3.81 27.67 13.84
N GLY A 18 -4.49 27.67 12.69
CA GLY A 18 -3.99 27.04 11.46
C GLY A 18 -5.13 26.66 10.52
N PRO A 19 -4.86 25.93 9.41
CA PRO A 19 -5.90 25.51 8.49
C PRO A 19 -6.95 24.68 9.26
N SER A 20 -8.20 25.14 9.23
CA SER A 20 -9.27 24.49 9.98
C SER A 20 -9.51 23.08 9.44
N VAL A 21 -9.72 22.11 10.34
CA VAL A 21 -10.06 20.74 9.92
C VAL A 21 -11.32 20.75 9.04
N LEU A 22 -12.26 21.63 9.34
CA LEU A 22 -13.47 21.83 8.54
C LEU A 22 -13.15 22.39 7.13
N ALA A 23 -12.20 23.31 7.00
CA ALA A 23 -11.78 23.84 5.70
C ALA A 23 -11.06 22.79 4.86
N ILE A 24 -10.19 21.98 5.48
CA ILE A 24 -9.53 20.86 4.79
C ILE A 24 -10.56 19.83 4.33
N LEU A 25 -11.50 19.46 5.22
CA LEU A 25 -12.59 18.54 4.90
C LEU A 25 -13.44 19.03 3.74
N THR A 26 -13.89 20.29 3.77
CA THR A 26 -14.83 20.83 2.78
C THR A 26 -14.17 21.21 1.46
N ARG A 27 -12.92 21.69 1.46
CA ARG A 27 -12.24 22.18 0.25
C ARG A 27 -11.41 21.13 -0.47
N ALA A 28 -10.91 20.13 0.24
CA ALA A 28 -10.01 19.14 -0.35
C ALA A 28 -10.56 17.72 -0.23
N TRP A 29 -10.92 17.29 0.98
CA TRP A 29 -11.27 15.90 1.20
C TRP A 29 -12.61 15.52 0.57
N LEU A 30 -13.68 16.27 0.86
CA LEU A 30 -15.03 15.99 0.36
C LEU A 30 -15.09 16.02 -1.18
N PRO A 31 -14.53 17.03 -1.88
CA PRO A 31 -14.49 17.00 -3.34
C PRO A 31 -13.73 15.79 -3.89
N CYS A 32 -12.57 15.43 -3.31
CA CYS A 32 -11.83 14.24 -3.72
C CYS A 32 -12.62 12.95 -3.53
N VAL A 33 -13.34 12.81 -2.40
CA VAL A 33 -14.20 11.65 -2.14
C VAL A 33 -15.33 11.58 -3.17
N VAL A 34 -16.01 12.69 -3.45
CA VAL A 34 -17.08 12.74 -4.47
C VAL A 34 -16.55 12.35 -5.85
N VAL A 35 -15.41 12.89 -6.25
CA VAL A 35 -14.77 12.56 -7.54
C VAL A 35 -14.37 11.08 -7.59
N ALA A 36 -13.80 10.53 -6.51
CA ALA A 36 -13.44 9.12 -6.45
C ALA A 36 -14.66 8.20 -6.58
N PHE A 37 -15.77 8.50 -5.90
CA PHE A 37 -17.01 7.75 -6.03
C PHE A 37 -17.64 7.88 -7.42
N ALA A 38 -17.59 9.07 -8.03
CA ALA A 38 -18.07 9.27 -9.40
C ALA A 38 -17.26 8.43 -10.41
N ALA A 39 -15.93 8.44 -10.30
CA ALA A 39 -15.05 7.62 -11.12
C ALA A 39 -15.30 6.13 -10.90
N ALA A 40 -15.44 5.70 -9.63
CA ALA A 40 -15.75 4.33 -9.28
C ALA A 40 -17.09 3.86 -9.86
N ALA A 41 -18.13 4.69 -9.77
CA ALA A 41 -19.44 4.39 -10.34
C ALA A 41 -19.39 4.21 -11.86
N ALA A 42 -18.53 4.95 -12.57
CA ALA A 42 -18.31 4.80 -14.00
C ALA A 42 -17.61 3.48 -14.38
N VAL A 43 -16.78 2.95 -13.48
CA VAL A 43 -16.05 1.68 -13.68
C VAL A 43 -16.93 0.48 -13.32
N GLY A 44 -17.74 0.59 -12.27
CA GLY A 44 -18.71 -0.42 -11.84
C GLY A 44 -18.69 -0.71 -10.34
N MET A 45 -19.58 -1.60 -9.90
CA MET A 45 -19.79 -1.88 -8.47
C MET A 45 -18.53 -2.36 -7.71
N PRO A 46 -17.63 -3.20 -8.28
CA PRO A 46 -16.38 -3.56 -7.61
C PRO A 46 -15.50 -2.34 -7.27
N ALA A 47 -15.49 -1.32 -8.13
CA ALA A 47 -14.73 -0.09 -7.91
C ALA A 47 -15.28 0.72 -6.73
N VAL A 48 -16.60 0.73 -6.57
CA VAL A 48 -17.28 1.42 -5.47
C VAL A 48 -16.90 0.76 -4.14
N TRP A 49 -16.90 -0.57 -4.09
CA TRP A 49 -16.44 -1.31 -2.92
C TRP A 49 -14.96 -1.05 -2.61
N ALA A 50 -14.09 -1.10 -3.63
CA ALA A 50 -12.67 -0.77 -3.45
C ALA A 50 -12.47 0.65 -2.92
N THR A 51 -13.25 1.62 -3.41
CA THR A 51 -13.23 3.02 -2.95
C THR A 51 -13.66 3.13 -1.48
N LEU A 52 -14.69 2.40 -1.06
CA LEU A 52 -15.11 2.32 0.34
C LEU A 52 -14.02 1.73 1.23
N VAL A 53 -13.35 0.66 0.78
CA VAL A 53 -12.22 0.06 1.52
C VAL A 53 -11.08 1.06 1.67
N VAL A 54 -10.68 1.74 0.60
CA VAL A 54 -9.63 2.76 0.64
C VAL A 54 -10.01 3.93 1.54
N LEU A 55 -11.27 4.37 1.52
CA LEU A 55 -11.78 5.40 2.43
C LEU A 55 -11.66 4.96 3.90
N GLY A 56 -12.04 3.73 4.19
CA GLY A 56 -11.86 3.12 5.51
C GLY A 56 -10.40 3.13 5.95
N LEU A 57 -9.48 2.69 5.09
CA LEU A 57 -8.04 2.70 5.35
C LEU A 57 -7.48 4.12 5.55
N ALA A 58 -7.99 5.11 4.81
CA ALA A 58 -7.60 6.51 4.99
C ALA A 58 -8.06 7.06 6.35
N LEU A 59 -9.28 6.71 6.78
CA LEU A 59 -9.80 7.08 8.09
C LEU A 59 -9.04 6.39 9.22
N THR A 60 -8.69 5.10 9.08
CA THR A 60 -7.86 4.40 10.08
C THR A 60 -6.45 5.00 10.14
N ALA A 61 -5.86 5.37 9.00
CA ALA A 61 -4.57 6.07 8.98
C ALA A 61 -4.63 7.45 9.66
N TRP A 62 -5.74 8.16 9.52
CA TRP A 62 -5.97 9.42 10.24
C TRP A 62 -6.11 9.19 11.76
N LEU A 63 -6.92 8.22 12.17
CA LEU A 63 -7.09 7.83 13.58
C LEU A 63 -5.76 7.37 14.21
N GLN A 64 -4.95 6.64 13.45
CA GLN A 64 -3.65 6.15 13.87
C GLN A 64 -2.71 7.28 14.30
N ARG A 65 -2.75 8.44 13.66
CA ARG A 65 -1.96 9.62 14.06
C ARG A 65 -2.29 10.11 15.47
N HIS A 66 -3.42 9.70 16.02
CA HIS A 66 -3.91 10.12 17.33
C HIS A 66 -3.84 9.02 18.39
N VAL A 67 -3.79 7.74 18.01
CA VAL A 67 -3.87 6.59 18.95
C VAL A 67 -2.71 5.60 18.79
N ALA A 68 -1.86 5.72 17.77
CA ALA A 68 -0.64 4.93 17.53
C ALA A 68 -0.77 3.39 17.58
N LEU A 69 -1.97 2.85 17.29
CA LEU A 69 -2.26 1.40 17.42
C LEU A 69 -1.70 0.53 16.29
N ILE A 70 -1.52 1.09 15.08
CA ILE A 70 -1.15 0.35 13.86
C ILE A 70 0.05 1.04 13.21
N PRO A 71 1.06 0.32 12.70
CA PRO A 71 2.15 0.93 11.94
C PRO A 71 1.64 1.54 10.63
N ALA A 72 2.01 2.79 10.33
CA ALA A 72 1.60 3.48 9.11
C ALA A 72 2.04 2.75 7.82
N SER A 73 3.18 2.04 7.87
CA SER A 73 3.70 1.22 6.78
C SER A 73 2.79 0.06 6.38
N VAL A 74 2.00 -0.49 7.31
CA VAL A 74 0.98 -1.52 7.02
C VAL A 74 -0.19 -0.93 6.24
N LEU A 75 -0.68 0.23 6.68
CA LEU A 75 -1.80 0.89 6.00
C LEU A 75 -1.41 1.33 4.59
N HIS A 76 -0.16 1.80 4.43
CA HIS A 76 0.38 2.14 3.13
C HIS A 76 0.45 0.93 2.19
N SER A 77 0.96 -0.22 2.63
CA SER A 77 1.07 -1.40 1.76
C SER A 77 -0.29 -1.91 1.31
N LEU A 78 -1.31 -1.87 2.16
CA LEU A 78 -2.69 -2.24 1.79
C LEU A 78 -3.28 -1.35 0.70
N VAL A 79 -3.05 -0.03 0.79
CA VAL A 79 -3.59 0.94 -0.18
C VAL A 79 -2.84 0.90 -1.51
N VAL A 80 -1.53 0.68 -1.50
CA VAL A 80 -0.70 0.73 -2.71
C VAL A 80 -0.64 -0.61 -3.45
N VAL A 81 -0.76 -1.72 -2.73
CA VAL A 81 -0.67 -3.07 -3.32
C VAL A 81 -2.02 -3.76 -3.33
N ALA A 82 -2.57 -4.07 -2.16
CA ALA A 82 -3.70 -5.00 -2.06
C ALA A 82 -4.98 -4.47 -2.75
N ALA A 83 -5.37 -3.23 -2.48
CA ALA A 83 -6.60 -2.66 -3.03
C ALA A 83 -6.54 -2.48 -4.57
N PRO A 84 -5.47 -1.90 -5.16
CA PRO A 84 -5.37 -1.78 -6.62
C PRO A 84 -5.32 -3.13 -7.33
N TRP A 85 -4.71 -4.16 -6.74
CA TRP A 85 -4.62 -5.46 -7.38
C TRP A 85 -5.92 -6.24 -7.33
N PHE A 86 -6.60 -6.25 -6.19
CA PHE A 86 -7.95 -6.82 -6.11
C PHE A 86 -8.86 -6.18 -7.17
N MET A 87 -8.78 -4.84 -7.31
CA MET A 87 -9.51 -4.12 -8.34
C MET A 87 -9.09 -4.54 -9.76
N GLY A 88 -7.79 -4.63 -10.03
CA GLY A 88 -7.25 -5.07 -11.32
C GLY A 88 -7.79 -6.44 -11.74
N LEU A 89 -7.77 -7.43 -10.84
CA LEU A 89 -8.31 -8.77 -11.12
C LEU A 89 -9.78 -8.69 -11.53
N THR A 90 -10.60 -7.92 -10.80
CA THR A 90 -12.02 -7.76 -11.14
C THR A 90 -12.24 -7.07 -12.49
N LEU A 91 -11.39 -6.10 -12.86
CA LEU A 91 -11.52 -5.37 -14.13
C LEU A 91 -11.12 -6.19 -15.35
N PHE A 92 -10.11 -7.04 -15.21
CA PHE A 92 -9.65 -7.90 -16.28
C PHE A 92 -10.44 -9.22 -16.37
N GLY A 93 -11.51 -9.37 -15.58
CA GLY A 93 -12.36 -10.56 -15.60
C GLY A 93 -11.67 -11.82 -15.05
N LEU A 94 -10.60 -11.65 -14.27
CA LEU A 94 -9.93 -12.73 -13.57
C LEU A 94 -10.70 -13.04 -12.28
N ASP A 95 -10.74 -14.31 -11.87
CA ASP A 95 -11.40 -14.70 -10.62
C ASP A 95 -10.63 -14.13 -9.41
N PRO A 96 -11.17 -13.13 -8.71
CA PRO A 96 -10.48 -12.51 -7.58
C PRO A 96 -10.41 -13.44 -6.36
N TRP A 97 -11.13 -14.57 -6.36
CA TRP A 97 -11.14 -15.53 -5.25
C TRP A 97 -10.15 -16.68 -5.44
N ASN A 98 -9.41 -16.68 -6.55
CA ASN A 98 -8.34 -17.65 -6.77
C ASN A 98 -7.25 -17.50 -5.69
N GLY A 99 -6.95 -18.61 -5.01
CA GLY A 99 -5.97 -18.65 -3.92
C GLY A 99 -4.56 -18.24 -4.35
N LEU A 100 -4.16 -18.48 -5.61
CA LEU A 100 -2.85 -18.07 -6.12
C LEU A 100 -2.73 -16.55 -6.23
N TYR A 101 -3.76 -15.86 -6.72
CA TYR A 101 -3.78 -14.40 -6.78
C TYR A 101 -3.78 -13.78 -5.38
N TRP A 102 -4.53 -14.36 -4.43
CA TRP A 102 -4.49 -13.92 -3.04
C TRP A 102 -3.11 -14.13 -2.40
N ALA A 103 -2.49 -15.28 -2.62
CA ALA A 103 -1.15 -15.54 -2.11
C ALA A 103 -0.15 -14.52 -2.67
N LEU A 104 -0.24 -14.23 -3.97
CA LEU A 104 0.61 -13.22 -4.61
C LEU A 104 0.35 -11.81 -4.03
N ILE A 105 -0.91 -11.40 -3.87
CA ILE A 105 -1.31 -10.14 -3.23
C ILE A 105 -0.72 -10.02 -1.83
N LEU A 106 -0.87 -11.05 -1.01
CA LEU A 106 -0.39 -11.06 0.37
C LEU A 106 1.15 -10.99 0.43
N LEU A 107 1.84 -11.72 -0.44
CA LEU A 107 3.30 -11.72 -0.51
C LEU A 107 3.85 -10.35 -0.94
N TRP A 108 3.24 -9.70 -1.94
CA TRP A 108 3.64 -8.35 -2.34
C TRP A 108 3.28 -7.29 -1.30
N THR A 109 2.15 -7.45 -0.62
CA THR A 109 1.77 -6.57 0.49
C THR A 109 2.77 -6.68 1.65
N LEU A 110 3.19 -7.91 1.97
CA LEU A 110 4.24 -8.18 2.94
C LEU A 110 5.58 -7.58 2.49
N HIS A 111 5.96 -7.76 1.22
CA HIS A 111 7.19 -7.21 0.65
C HIS A 111 7.26 -5.68 0.84
N VAL A 112 6.22 -4.96 0.42
CA VAL A 112 6.16 -3.50 0.52
C VAL A 112 6.07 -3.02 1.97
N TRP A 113 5.33 -3.74 2.83
CA TRP A 113 5.29 -3.44 4.26
C TRP A 113 6.67 -3.57 4.89
N CYS A 114 7.37 -4.66 4.62
CA CYS A 114 8.69 -4.95 5.16
C CYS A 114 9.75 -3.97 4.65
N ALA A 115 9.69 -3.59 3.37
CA ALA A 115 10.55 -2.57 2.79
C ALA A 115 10.37 -1.20 3.48
N ASN A 116 9.12 -0.78 3.71
CA ASN A 116 8.82 0.47 4.42
C ASN A 116 9.21 0.38 5.90
N SER A 117 9.01 -0.76 6.54
CA SER A 117 9.42 -0.97 7.94
C SER A 117 10.93 -0.87 8.13
N SER A 118 11.74 -1.27 7.13
CA SER A 118 13.19 -1.06 7.11
C SER A 118 13.60 0.40 6.93
N LEU A 119 12.76 1.23 6.29
CA LEU A 119 12.98 2.67 6.21
C LEU A 119 12.59 3.38 7.52
N ASP A 120 11.51 2.92 8.15
CA ASP A 120 11.03 3.44 9.44
C ASP A 120 12.01 3.14 10.59
N ASN A 121 12.67 1.97 10.55
CA ASN A 121 13.64 1.53 11.56
C ASN A 121 14.99 1.11 10.93
N PRO A 122 15.83 2.07 10.53
CA PRO A 122 17.14 1.79 9.95
C PRO A 122 18.01 0.95 10.90
N GLY A 123 18.58 -0.15 10.41
CA GLY A 123 19.43 -1.06 11.19
C GLY A 123 18.70 -2.24 11.85
N ALA A 124 17.37 -2.23 11.90
CA ALA A 124 16.60 -3.39 12.32
C ALA A 124 16.53 -4.44 11.19
N LEU A 125 16.99 -5.66 11.46
CA LEU A 125 17.01 -6.74 10.47
C LEU A 125 15.62 -7.25 10.08
N GLY A 126 14.60 -6.99 10.90
CA GLY A 126 13.25 -7.55 10.73
C GLY A 126 12.60 -7.21 9.38
N GLY A 127 12.69 -5.96 8.92
CA GLY A 127 12.14 -5.56 7.63
C GLY A 127 12.87 -6.21 6.45
N LEU A 128 14.21 -6.31 6.50
CA LEU A 128 14.97 -6.97 5.44
C LEU A 128 14.71 -8.48 5.39
N ALA A 129 14.61 -9.13 6.56
CA ALA A 129 14.28 -10.54 6.66
C ALA A 129 12.87 -10.83 6.13
N GLY A 130 11.88 -10.03 6.50
CA GLY A 130 10.51 -10.17 5.99
C GLY A 130 10.41 -9.95 4.48
N MET A 131 11.17 -8.99 3.95
CA MET A 131 11.28 -8.77 2.50
C MET A 131 11.88 -9.99 1.78
N ALA A 132 12.92 -10.61 2.34
CA ALA A 132 13.50 -11.85 1.82
C ALA A 132 12.50 -12.99 1.80
N VAL A 133 11.76 -13.17 2.90
CA VAL A 133 10.70 -14.20 3.02
C VAL A 133 9.62 -13.98 1.96
N ALA A 134 9.19 -12.74 1.74
CA ALA A 134 8.22 -12.41 0.71
C ALA A 134 8.73 -12.77 -0.70
N GLN A 135 9.96 -12.40 -1.04
CA GLN A 135 10.57 -12.75 -2.33
C GLN A 135 10.72 -14.25 -2.52
N ALA A 136 11.16 -14.98 -1.48
CA ALA A 136 11.24 -16.44 -1.51
C ALA A 136 9.86 -17.08 -1.71
N GLY A 137 8.82 -16.56 -1.05
CA GLY A 137 7.44 -17.01 -1.24
C GLY A 137 6.94 -16.80 -2.67
N ILE A 138 7.21 -15.62 -3.27
CA ILE A 138 6.84 -15.33 -4.67
C ILE A 138 7.60 -16.26 -5.62
N ALA A 139 8.88 -16.50 -5.35
CA ALA A 139 9.69 -17.42 -6.14
C ALA A 139 9.11 -18.84 -6.09
N LEU A 140 8.79 -19.36 -4.90
CA LEU A 140 8.16 -20.67 -4.74
C LEU A 140 6.83 -20.76 -5.48
N LEU A 141 6.00 -19.72 -5.38
CA LEU A 141 4.71 -19.65 -6.05
C LEU A 141 4.84 -19.74 -7.58
N LEU A 142 5.87 -19.12 -8.17
CA LEU A 142 6.16 -19.23 -9.61
C LEU A 142 6.79 -20.56 -10.01
N ILE A 143 7.61 -21.17 -9.14
CA ILE A 143 8.14 -22.53 -9.35
C ILE A 143 6.98 -23.53 -9.43
N PHE A 144 6.06 -23.49 -8.47
CA PHE A 144 4.89 -24.36 -8.47
C PHE A 144 3.91 -24.02 -9.59
N GLY A 145 3.80 -22.73 -9.95
CA GLY A 145 3.05 -22.24 -11.12
C GLY A 145 3.71 -22.53 -12.47
N ARG A 146 4.87 -23.19 -12.50
CA ARG A 146 5.62 -23.54 -13.72
C ARG A 146 5.97 -22.33 -14.61
N ALA A 147 6.35 -21.21 -14.00
CA ALA A 147 6.74 -19.98 -14.69
C ALA A 147 8.26 -19.66 -14.54
N PRO A 148 9.17 -20.52 -15.02
CA PRO A 148 10.61 -20.38 -14.76
C PRO A 148 11.24 -19.16 -15.45
N LEU A 149 10.71 -18.73 -16.60
CA LEU A 149 11.22 -17.55 -17.30
C LEU A 149 10.92 -16.26 -16.52
N ALA A 150 9.70 -16.14 -15.99
CA ALA A 150 9.31 -15.00 -15.15
C ALA A 150 10.13 -14.95 -13.87
N LEU A 151 10.43 -16.11 -13.27
CA LEU A 151 11.31 -16.21 -12.11
C LEU A 151 12.72 -15.68 -12.41
N ALA A 152 13.30 -16.02 -13.57
CA ALA A 152 14.62 -15.51 -13.95
C ALA A 152 14.64 -13.98 -14.04
N VAL A 153 13.61 -13.38 -14.65
CA VAL A 153 13.46 -11.92 -14.72
C VAL A 153 13.31 -11.31 -13.33
N LEU A 154 12.50 -11.92 -12.46
CA LEU A 154 12.33 -11.46 -11.07
C LEU A 154 13.62 -11.47 -10.28
N CYS A 155 14.43 -12.52 -10.40
CA CYS A 155 15.74 -12.59 -9.75
C CYS A 155 16.63 -11.42 -10.15
N ILE A 156 16.63 -11.03 -11.44
CA ILE A 156 17.39 -9.87 -11.93
C ILE A 156 16.84 -8.56 -11.34
N LEU A 157 15.51 -8.38 -11.32
CA LEU A 157 14.88 -7.17 -10.79
C LEU A 157 15.06 -7.02 -9.28
N TRP A 158 15.03 -8.12 -8.54
CA TRP A 158 15.28 -8.14 -7.10
C TRP A 158 16.75 -7.98 -6.75
N LEU A 159 17.68 -8.33 -7.64
CA LEU A 159 19.12 -8.14 -7.42
C LEU A 159 19.44 -6.68 -7.09
N ALA A 160 18.78 -5.72 -7.74
CA ALA A 160 18.93 -4.30 -7.44
C ALA A 160 18.69 -3.98 -5.95
N THR A 161 17.71 -4.64 -5.33
CA THR A 161 17.40 -4.52 -3.90
C THR A 161 18.58 -4.92 -3.06
N TRP A 162 19.11 -6.13 -3.29
CA TRP A 162 20.18 -6.70 -2.49
C TRP A 162 21.51 -5.99 -2.72
N VAL A 163 21.78 -5.51 -3.94
CA VAL A 163 22.93 -4.66 -4.23
C VAL A 163 22.84 -3.33 -3.48
N ALA A 164 21.67 -2.70 -3.42
CA ALA A 164 21.49 -1.46 -2.68
C ALA A 164 21.64 -1.66 -1.17
N VAL A 165 21.06 -2.74 -0.61
CA VAL A 165 21.25 -3.12 0.80
C VAL A 165 22.74 -3.32 1.10
N TYR A 166 23.45 -4.07 0.26
CA TYR A 166 24.89 -4.31 0.41
C TYR A 166 25.71 -3.03 0.35
N ARG A 167 25.31 -2.06 -0.50
CA ARG A 167 25.96 -0.75 -0.64
C ARG A 167 25.49 0.29 0.39
N GLY A 168 24.56 -0.05 1.29
CA GLY A 168 23.97 0.89 2.24
C GLY A 168 23.17 2.03 1.59
N GLN A 169 22.64 1.82 0.38
CA GLN A 169 21.86 2.82 -0.35
C GLN A 169 20.39 2.82 0.05
N PRO A 170 19.69 3.97 -0.05
CA PRO A 170 18.27 4.04 0.25
C PRO A 170 17.45 3.21 -0.75
N LEU A 171 16.52 2.41 -0.23
CA LEU A 171 15.66 1.53 -1.04
C LEU A 171 14.65 2.29 -1.91
N GLN A 172 14.44 3.58 -1.65
CA GLN A 172 13.54 4.46 -2.42
C GLN A 172 13.90 4.49 -3.91
N ASN A 173 15.19 4.35 -4.24
CA ASN A 173 15.68 4.38 -5.63
C ASN A 173 15.31 3.13 -6.45
N ILE A 174 14.76 2.10 -5.80
CA ILE A 174 14.54 0.76 -6.35
C ILE A 174 13.05 0.51 -6.59
N GLN A 175 12.18 1.45 -6.23
CA GLN A 175 10.72 1.32 -6.36
C GLN A 175 10.30 0.94 -7.78
N ALA A 176 10.95 1.50 -8.80
CA ALA A 176 10.67 1.17 -10.20
C ALA A 176 10.95 -0.31 -10.51
N SER A 177 12.02 -0.90 -9.97
CA SER A 177 12.31 -2.32 -10.20
C SER A 177 11.33 -3.22 -9.46
N TRP A 178 10.84 -2.79 -8.29
CA TRP A 178 9.79 -3.50 -7.56
C TRP A 178 8.45 -3.45 -8.29
N THR A 179 8.05 -2.31 -8.85
CA THR A 179 6.84 -2.23 -9.69
C THR A 179 6.96 -3.12 -10.92
N ALA A 180 8.12 -3.12 -11.60
CA ALA A 180 8.35 -4.02 -12.73
C ALA A 180 8.27 -5.49 -12.31
N ALA A 181 8.86 -5.86 -11.19
CA ALA A 181 8.81 -7.22 -10.65
C ALA A 181 7.37 -7.62 -10.32
N LEU A 182 6.60 -6.73 -9.70
CA LEU A 182 5.19 -6.96 -9.40
C LEU A 182 4.40 -7.26 -10.68
N LEU A 183 4.56 -6.43 -11.72
CA LEU A 183 3.90 -6.62 -13.02
C LEU A 183 4.31 -7.93 -13.69
N VAL A 184 5.60 -8.27 -13.68
CA VAL A 184 6.10 -9.55 -14.23
C VAL A 184 5.50 -10.74 -13.50
N SER A 185 5.41 -10.68 -12.17
CA SER A 185 4.82 -11.77 -11.38
C SER A 185 3.32 -11.92 -11.59
N ALA A 186 2.59 -10.82 -11.80
CA ALA A 186 1.18 -10.86 -12.16
C ALA A 186 0.97 -11.43 -13.56
N ALA A 187 1.77 -11.01 -14.54
CA ALA A 187 1.64 -11.50 -15.92
C ALA A 187 1.98 -12.99 -16.07
N ALA A 188 2.70 -13.57 -15.12
CA ALA A 188 3.09 -14.97 -15.11
C ALA A 188 2.05 -15.91 -14.49
N MET A 189 0.99 -15.38 -13.87
CA MET A 189 -0.07 -16.13 -13.17
C MET A 189 -1.40 -16.04 -13.89
#